data_AF-A0A7S2K9T2-F1
#
_entry.id   AF-A0A7S2K9T2-F1
#
_cell.length_a   1.000
_cell.length_b   1.000
_cell.length_c   1.000
_cell.angle_alpha   90.00
_cell.angle_beta   90.00
_cell.angle_gamma   90.00
#
_symmetry.space_group_name_H-M   'P 1'
#
loop_
_entity.id
_entity.type
_entity.pdbx_description
1 polymer ?
#
loop_
_entity_poly.entity_id
_entity_poly.type
_entity_poly.pdbx_seq_one_letter_code
_entity_poly.pdbx_strand_id
1 'polypeptide(L)'
;EAVNGSDKFDVIVMDSLDPNVKISYAVDLYSNDAYIESLYNGLTESGILVIQLGESNTDDDPADEVGKFENRAIIKEKLKEVGFKSMHIYTEEHCEFQWPWTILVAFKDANTKQNWHRSAAETDLEIRKRLLTTKSGHPALRNYDGATHYNYQLPPKSFEISYCRQEETPDECAMLTTDEFVGVVEEAAYNPVVERRLNHKVKADKLAV
;
A
#
# COMPACT_ATOMS: atom_id res chain seq x y z
N GLU A 1 34.40 15.74 -6.63
CA GLU A 1 33.72 15.29 -7.86
C GLU A 1 32.33 15.92 -7.86
N ALA A 2 31.94 16.58 -8.95
CA ALA A 2 30.61 17.17 -9.04
C ALA A 2 29.61 16.02 -9.23
N VAL A 3 28.67 15.88 -8.30
CA VAL A 3 27.54 14.95 -8.42
C VAL A 3 26.72 15.40 -9.62
N ASN A 4 26.73 14.60 -10.68
CA ASN A 4 25.86 14.81 -11.84
C ASN A 4 24.41 14.61 -11.37
N GLY A 5 23.55 15.60 -11.59
CA GLY A 5 22.24 15.70 -10.93
C GLY A 5 21.15 14.75 -11.41
N SER A 6 21.28 13.43 -11.25
CA SER A 6 20.11 12.53 -11.22
C SER A 6 20.38 11.16 -10.60
N ASP A 7 20.96 11.08 -9.41
CA ASP A 7 20.91 9.84 -8.63
C ASP A 7 19.48 9.68 -8.07
N LYS A 8 18.59 9.12 -8.90
CA LYS A 8 17.24 8.73 -8.50
C LYS A 8 17.29 7.38 -7.78
N PHE A 9 16.33 7.16 -6.88
CA PHE A 9 16.18 5.92 -6.12
C PHE A 9 15.19 4.97 -6.78
N ASP A 10 15.48 3.68 -6.75
CA ASP A 10 14.49 2.64 -7.12
C ASP A 10 13.44 2.44 -6.03
N VAL A 11 13.85 2.61 -4.77
CA VAL A 11 12.95 2.49 -3.63
C VAL A 11 13.27 3.60 -2.62
N ILE A 12 12.24 4.30 -2.19
CA ILE A 12 12.30 5.18 -1.02
C ILE A 12 11.44 4.55 0.08
N VAL A 13 12.00 4.44 1.29
CA VAL A 13 11.29 3.97 2.48
C VAL A 13 11.18 5.14 3.45
N MET A 14 9.96 5.57 3.70
CA MET A 14 9.61 6.62 4.66
C MET A 14 9.18 5.97 5.97
N ASP A 15 10.16 5.77 6.84
CA ASP A 15 10.02 5.27 8.21
C ASP A 15 10.11 6.45 9.20
N SER A 16 9.00 7.16 9.38
CA SER A 16 8.90 8.40 10.16
C SER A 16 7.88 8.28 11.31
N LEU A 17 7.67 9.35 12.08
CA LEU A 17 6.60 9.37 13.09
C LEU A 17 5.20 9.22 12.46
N ASP A 18 4.25 8.72 13.23
CA ASP A 18 2.88 8.55 12.76
C ASP A 18 2.25 9.84 12.24
N PRO A 19 1.49 9.77 11.13
CA PRO A 19 0.80 10.92 10.57
C PRO A 19 -0.17 11.56 11.57
N ASN A 20 -0.65 10.80 12.55
CA ASN A 20 -1.69 11.24 13.49
C ASN A 20 -1.12 11.85 14.78
N VAL A 21 0.21 11.87 14.93
CA VAL A 21 0.87 12.53 16.06
C VAL A 21 0.84 14.05 15.83
N LYS A 22 0.31 14.79 16.81
CA LYS A 22 0.15 16.26 16.76
C LYS A 22 1.47 17.02 16.98
N ILE A 23 2.49 16.68 16.20
CA ILE A 23 3.76 17.39 16.14
C ILE A 23 3.87 18.00 14.74
N SER A 24 4.15 19.30 14.65
CA SER A 24 4.07 20.05 13.39
C SER A 24 4.91 19.43 12.27
N TYR A 25 6.15 19.01 12.56
CA TYR A 25 7.01 18.40 11.55
C TYR A 25 6.49 17.03 11.09
N ALA A 26 5.79 16.27 11.95
CA ALA A 26 5.22 14.98 11.54
C ALA A 26 4.10 15.23 10.53
N VAL A 27 3.20 16.18 10.80
CA VAL A 27 2.13 16.57 9.87
C VAL A 27 2.70 17.04 8.52
N ASP A 28 3.78 17.82 8.53
CA ASP A 28 4.40 18.32 7.30
C ASP A 28 4.91 17.18 6.40
N LEU A 29 5.43 16.08 6.97
CA LEU A 29 5.89 14.92 6.19
C LEU A 29 4.78 14.24 5.37
N TYR A 30 3.52 14.39 5.77
CA TYR A 30 2.37 13.76 5.12
C TYR A 30 1.47 14.72 4.36
N SER A 31 1.67 16.03 4.51
CA SER A 31 0.78 17.06 3.94
C SER A 31 1.49 18.12 3.09
N ASN A 32 2.83 18.23 3.15
CA ASN A 32 3.56 19.23 2.39
C ASN A 32 3.74 18.81 0.92
N ASP A 33 3.18 19.59 0.00
CA ASP A 33 3.24 19.32 -1.45
C ASP A 33 4.67 19.23 -1.99
N ALA A 34 5.52 20.19 -1.61
CA ALA A 34 6.90 20.22 -2.08
C ALA A 34 7.70 18.99 -1.60
N TYR A 35 7.42 18.52 -0.38
CA TYR A 35 8.05 17.31 0.14
C TYR A 35 7.57 16.07 -0.63
N ILE A 36 6.27 15.89 -0.82
CA ILE A 36 5.71 14.73 -1.55
C ILE A 36 6.17 14.74 -3.01
N GLU A 37 6.20 15.90 -3.65
CA GLU A 37 6.75 16.08 -4.99
C GLU A 37 8.25 15.72 -5.05
N SER A 38 9.01 16.06 -4.01
CA SER A 38 10.42 15.67 -3.91
C SER A 38 10.60 14.14 -3.82
N LEU A 39 9.72 13.43 -3.10
CA LEU A 39 9.73 11.96 -3.04
C LEU A 39 9.47 11.36 -4.43
N TYR A 40 8.47 11.86 -5.14
CA TYR A 40 8.12 11.40 -6.49
C TYR A 40 9.24 11.67 -7.52
N ASN A 41 9.83 12.86 -7.47
CA ASN A 41 10.91 13.28 -8.37
C ASN A 41 12.22 12.54 -8.05
N GLY A 42 12.43 12.19 -6.78
CA GLY A 42 13.55 11.38 -6.33
C GLY A 42 13.50 9.92 -6.80
N LEU A 43 12.34 9.41 -7.23
CA LEU A 43 12.19 8.04 -7.71
C LEU A 43 12.47 7.89 -9.21
N THR A 44 13.08 6.76 -9.57
CA THR A 44 13.15 6.28 -10.97
C THR A 44 11.75 6.08 -11.54
N GLU A 45 11.61 5.94 -12.86
CA GLU A 45 10.28 5.78 -13.48
C GLU A 45 9.53 4.53 -12.99
N SER A 46 10.28 3.49 -12.59
CA SER A 46 9.77 2.27 -11.96
C SER A 46 9.94 2.25 -10.44
N GLY A 47 10.06 3.43 -9.85
CA GLY A 47 10.33 3.59 -8.43
C GLY A 47 9.13 3.23 -7.55
N ILE A 48 9.45 2.77 -6.34
CA ILE A 48 8.49 2.37 -5.30
C ILE A 48 8.68 3.25 -4.07
N LEU A 49 7.58 3.80 -3.56
CA LEU A 49 7.55 4.47 -2.27
C LEU A 49 6.87 3.57 -1.24
N VAL A 50 7.52 3.35 -0.10
CA VAL A 50 6.96 2.60 1.04
C VAL A 50 6.83 3.56 2.21
N ILE A 51 5.65 3.66 2.82
CA ILE A 51 5.35 4.63 3.88
C ILE A 51 4.68 3.93 5.05
N GLN A 52 5.18 4.17 6.25
CA GLN A 52 4.48 3.80 7.48
C GLN A 52 3.41 4.85 7.83
N LEU A 53 2.17 4.40 8.07
CA LEU A 53 0.99 5.25 8.24
C LEU A 53 0.36 5.15 9.65
N GLY A 54 1.08 4.57 10.61
CA GLY A 54 0.62 4.42 11.99
C GLY A 54 -0.38 3.29 12.19
N GLU A 55 -1.12 3.35 13.31
CA GLU A 55 -2.15 2.38 13.70
C GLU A 55 -3.14 2.04 12.56
N SER A 56 -3.53 0.77 12.47
CA SER A 56 -4.55 0.27 11.54
C SER A 56 -5.98 0.64 11.91
N ASN A 57 -6.86 0.64 10.90
CA ASN A 57 -8.30 0.78 11.10
C ASN A 57 -8.91 -0.47 11.73
N THR A 58 -9.95 -0.22 12.50
CA THR A 58 -10.97 -1.15 12.98
C THR A 58 -12.25 -0.98 12.16
N ASP A 59 -13.19 -1.93 12.29
CA ASP A 59 -14.47 -1.89 11.57
C ASP A 59 -15.41 -0.77 12.07
N ASP A 60 -15.11 -0.18 13.23
CA ASP A 60 -15.89 0.90 13.85
C ASP A 60 -15.33 2.30 13.53
N ASP A 61 -14.13 2.39 12.93
CA ASP A 61 -13.53 3.67 12.58
C ASP A 61 -14.33 4.37 11.46
N PRO A 62 -14.48 5.71 11.52
CA PRO A 62 -15.11 6.45 10.44
C PRO A 62 -14.25 6.43 9.16
N ALA A 63 -14.69 7.15 8.12
CA ALA A 63 -13.82 7.42 6.99
C ALA A 63 -12.55 8.17 7.43
N ASP A 64 -11.44 7.93 6.73
CA ASP A 64 -10.14 8.48 7.10
C ASP A 64 -10.17 10.01 7.20
N GLU A 65 -10.84 10.67 6.26
CA GLU A 65 -10.88 12.14 6.12
C GLU A 65 -11.69 12.88 7.19
N VAL A 66 -12.55 12.18 7.94
CA VAL A 66 -13.34 12.76 9.05
C VAL A 66 -12.88 12.27 10.43
N GLY A 67 -11.91 11.35 10.47
CA GLY A 67 -11.50 10.62 11.65
C GLY A 67 -10.14 11.00 12.21
N LYS A 68 -9.62 10.12 13.08
CA LYS A 68 -8.25 10.23 13.63
C LYS A 68 -7.14 10.03 12.58
N PHE A 69 -7.51 9.73 11.33
CA PHE A 69 -6.64 9.33 10.24
C PHE A 69 -6.64 10.33 9.07
N GLU A 70 -7.03 11.58 9.31
CA GLU A 70 -7.14 12.63 8.28
C GLU A 70 -5.84 12.76 7.47
N ASN A 71 -4.69 12.77 8.14
CA ASN A 71 -3.39 12.88 7.47
C ASN A 71 -3.06 11.64 6.60
N ARG A 72 -3.65 10.47 6.90
CA ARG A 72 -3.57 9.30 6.01
C ARG A 72 -4.42 9.51 4.75
N ALA A 73 -5.59 10.12 4.85
CA ALA A 73 -6.37 10.49 3.66
C ALA A 73 -5.62 11.51 2.81
N ILE A 74 -5.06 12.54 3.44
CA ILE A 74 -4.31 13.62 2.76
C ILE A 74 -3.13 13.05 1.96
N ILE A 75 -2.29 12.21 2.55
CA ILE A 75 -1.13 11.68 1.81
C ILE A 75 -1.57 10.77 0.65
N LYS A 76 -2.64 9.97 0.81
CA LYS A 76 -3.15 9.13 -0.29
C LYS A 76 -3.59 9.97 -1.49
N GLU A 77 -4.31 11.07 -1.25
CA GLU A 77 -4.73 11.95 -2.35
C GLU A 77 -3.52 12.66 -2.98
N LYS A 78 -2.58 13.18 -2.18
CA LYS A 78 -1.38 13.84 -2.71
C LYS A 78 -0.49 12.90 -3.53
N LEU A 79 -0.37 11.63 -3.13
CA LEU A 79 0.35 10.62 -3.90
C LEU A 79 -0.34 10.32 -5.24
N LYS A 80 -1.67 10.32 -5.28
CA LYS A 80 -2.42 10.21 -6.53
C LYS A 80 -2.22 11.45 -7.40
N GLU A 81 -2.32 12.65 -6.84
CA GLU A 81 -2.14 13.94 -7.54
C GLU A 81 -0.75 14.09 -8.15
N VAL A 82 0.31 13.69 -7.42
CA VAL A 82 1.69 13.75 -7.93
C VAL A 82 1.97 12.68 -9.01
N GLY A 83 1.10 11.68 -9.14
CA GLY A 83 1.08 10.78 -10.29
C GLY A 83 1.49 9.33 -10.02
N PHE A 84 1.48 8.86 -8.77
CA PHE A 84 1.57 7.42 -8.50
C PHE A 84 0.38 6.68 -9.13
N LYS A 85 0.64 5.51 -9.72
CA LYS A 85 -0.34 4.77 -10.54
C LYS A 85 -1.02 3.62 -9.80
N SER A 86 -0.41 3.14 -8.73
CA SER A 86 -0.95 2.05 -7.91
C SER A 86 -0.51 2.23 -6.47
N MET A 87 -1.38 1.93 -5.52
CA MET A 87 -1.21 2.11 -4.09
C MET A 87 -1.86 0.94 -3.38
N HIS A 88 -1.08 0.22 -2.58
CA HIS A 88 -1.55 -0.95 -1.85
C HIS A 88 -1.29 -0.79 -0.37
N ILE A 89 -2.30 -1.07 0.44
CA ILE A 89 -2.20 -1.01 1.89
C ILE A 89 -2.21 -2.44 2.45
N TYR A 90 -1.28 -2.68 3.37
CA TYR A 90 -1.29 -3.88 4.21
C TYR A 90 -1.06 -3.51 5.67
N THR A 91 -1.29 -4.48 6.55
CA THR A 91 -1.09 -4.33 8.00
C THR A 91 -0.06 -5.33 8.49
N GLU A 92 0.86 -4.88 9.35
CA GLU A 92 1.83 -5.72 10.04
C GLU A 92 1.54 -5.73 11.55
N GLU A 93 1.41 -6.92 12.12
CA GLU A 93 1.10 -7.12 13.54
C GLU A 93 2.37 -7.41 14.35
N HIS A 94 3.49 -7.75 13.70
CA HIS A 94 4.75 -8.12 14.34
C HIS A 94 5.71 -6.95 14.57
N CYS A 95 5.19 -5.72 14.61
CA CYS A 95 6.00 -4.52 14.88
C CYS A 95 6.29 -4.29 16.38
N GLU A 96 5.86 -5.19 17.26
CA GLU A 96 5.93 -5.06 18.73
C GLU A 96 5.23 -3.80 19.29
N PHE A 97 4.36 -3.19 18.49
CA PHE A 97 3.41 -2.17 18.93
C PHE A 97 2.16 -2.82 19.55
N GLN A 98 1.37 -2.02 20.28
CA GLN A 98 0.13 -2.51 20.91
C GLN A 98 -1.00 -2.80 19.90
N TRP A 99 -0.83 -2.36 18.65
CA TRP A 99 -1.82 -2.45 17.59
C TRP A 99 -1.15 -2.76 16.24
N PRO A 100 -1.87 -3.36 15.28
CA PRO A 100 -1.36 -3.54 13.92
C PRO A 100 -1.01 -2.20 13.28
N TRP A 101 0.07 -2.19 12.50
CA TRP A 101 0.56 -1.00 11.81
C TRP A 101 0.23 -1.01 10.33
N THR A 102 -0.22 0.13 9.82
CA THR A 102 -0.57 0.33 8.42
C THR A 102 0.68 0.70 7.63
N ILE A 103 0.94 -0.01 6.54
CA ILE A 103 1.98 0.33 5.57
C ILE A 103 1.33 0.55 4.21
N LEU A 104 1.74 1.60 3.51
CA LEU A 104 1.35 1.90 2.13
C LEU A 104 2.54 1.68 1.19
N VAL A 105 2.29 0.98 0.10
CA VAL A 105 3.24 0.78 -1.01
C VAL A 105 2.67 1.45 -2.26
N ALA A 106 3.33 2.52 -2.72
CA ALA A 106 2.94 3.28 -3.89
C ALA A 106 3.92 3.05 -5.06
N PHE A 107 3.39 2.73 -6.23
CA PHE A 107 4.12 2.43 -7.45
C PHE A 107 3.99 3.59 -8.44
N LYS A 108 5.12 4.10 -8.92
CA LYS A 108 5.12 5.20 -9.90
C LYS A 108 4.61 4.78 -11.28
N ASP A 109 4.75 3.50 -11.63
CA ASP A 109 4.23 2.92 -12.86
C ASP A 109 3.29 1.73 -12.61
N ALA A 110 2.40 1.45 -13.57
CA ALA A 110 1.40 0.39 -13.48
C ALA A 110 1.93 -1.03 -13.75
N ASN A 111 3.11 -1.17 -14.35
CA ASN A 111 3.72 -2.47 -14.65
C ASN A 111 4.47 -3.04 -13.45
N THR A 112 5.17 -2.19 -12.69
CA THR A 112 5.98 -2.57 -11.54
C THR A 112 5.12 -3.14 -10.41
N LYS A 113 3.83 -2.78 -10.34
CA LYS A 113 2.86 -3.40 -9.41
C LYS A 113 2.68 -4.91 -9.64
N GLN A 114 3.03 -5.46 -10.81
CA GLN A 114 3.02 -6.92 -11.01
C GLN A 114 3.93 -7.63 -10.02
N ASN A 115 4.98 -6.97 -9.52
CA ASN A 115 5.83 -7.50 -8.45
C ASN A 115 5.09 -7.63 -7.11
N TRP A 116 4.13 -6.75 -6.84
CA TRP A 116 3.24 -6.84 -5.68
C TRP A 116 2.35 -8.08 -5.76
N HIS A 117 1.85 -8.42 -6.95
CA HIS A 117 0.93 -9.54 -7.16
C HIS A 117 1.59 -10.89 -7.47
N ARG A 118 2.89 -11.06 -7.17
CA ARG A 118 3.57 -12.35 -7.33
C ARG A 118 2.92 -13.44 -6.48
N SER A 119 2.96 -14.67 -6.97
CA SER A 119 2.58 -15.82 -6.15
C SER A 119 3.51 -15.99 -4.95
N ALA A 120 3.06 -16.74 -3.95
CA ALA A 120 3.90 -17.08 -2.79
C ALA A 120 5.22 -17.76 -3.22
N ALA A 121 5.15 -18.71 -4.16
CA ALA A 121 6.32 -19.42 -4.65
C ALA A 121 7.32 -18.52 -5.40
N GLU A 122 6.83 -17.60 -6.25
CA GLU A 122 7.69 -16.61 -6.93
C GLU A 122 8.34 -15.66 -5.92
N THR A 123 7.59 -15.24 -4.90
CA THR A 123 8.10 -14.37 -3.84
C THR A 123 9.21 -15.06 -3.03
N ASP A 124 9.00 -16.31 -2.60
CA ASP A 124 10.04 -17.09 -1.91
C ASP A 124 11.28 -17.30 -2.76
N LEU A 125 11.10 -17.54 -4.06
CA LEU A 125 12.21 -17.68 -4.99
C LEU A 125 13.02 -16.38 -5.09
N GLU A 126 12.36 -15.24 -5.19
CA GLU A 126 13.04 -13.94 -5.25
C GLU A 126 13.70 -13.56 -3.91
N ILE A 127 13.08 -13.88 -2.77
CA ILE A 127 13.69 -13.73 -1.45
C ILE A 127 15.00 -14.53 -1.40
N ARG A 128 14.98 -15.81 -1.77
CA ARG A 128 16.17 -16.68 -1.75
C ARG A 128 17.27 -16.23 -2.70
N LYS A 129 16.91 -15.69 -3.87
CA LYS A 129 17.89 -15.21 -4.86
C LYS A 129 18.56 -13.91 -4.43
N ARG A 130 17.82 -13.02 -3.77
CA ARG A 130 18.25 -11.62 -3.54
C ARG A 130 18.76 -11.38 -2.13
N LEU A 131 18.25 -12.11 -1.14
CA LEU A 131 18.73 -11.97 0.24
C LEU A 131 19.97 -12.84 0.46
N LEU A 132 20.93 -12.26 1.18
CA LEU A 132 22.12 -12.99 1.60
C LEU A 132 21.74 -14.11 2.55
N THR A 133 22.38 -15.27 2.38
CA THR A 133 22.24 -16.37 3.31
C THR A 133 22.84 -16.01 4.67
N THR A 134 22.15 -16.40 5.74
CA THR A 134 22.68 -16.22 7.10
C THR A 134 23.81 -17.22 7.35
N LYS A 135 24.76 -16.86 8.24
CA LYS A 135 25.86 -17.77 8.63
C LYS A 135 25.37 -19.07 9.25
N SER A 136 24.17 -19.07 9.86
CA SER A 136 23.57 -20.24 10.50
C SER A 136 22.73 -21.10 9.54
N GLY A 137 22.58 -20.70 8.27
CA GLY A 137 21.73 -21.39 7.30
C GLY A 137 20.22 -21.22 7.54
N HIS A 138 19.81 -20.44 8.55
CA HIS A 138 18.41 -20.14 8.82
C HIS A 138 17.90 -19.02 7.90
N PRO A 139 16.57 -18.91 7.66
CA PRO A 139 16.00 -17.78 6.93
C PRO A 139 16.42 -16.44 7.53
N ALA A 140 16.74 -15.47 6.65
CA ALA A 140 17.12 -14.12 7.06
C ALA A 140 15.93 -13.30 7.59
N LEU A 141 14.73 -13.63 7.13
CA LEU A 141 13.47 -12.99 7.53
C LEU A 141 12.72 -13.92 8.49
N ARG A 142 12.16 -13.34 9.56
CA ARG A 142 11.40 -14.09 10.58
C ARG A 142 9.89 -14.09 10.31
N ASN A 143 9.36 -12.95 9.87
CA ASN A 143 7.92 -12.73 9.76
C ASN A 143 7.45 -12.58 8.30
N TYR A 144 8.39 -12.49 7.36
CA TYR A 144 8.09 -12.24 5.95
C TYR A 144 8.58 -13.39 5.07
N ASP A 145 7.64 -14.02 4.37
CA ASP A 145 7.84 -15.03 3.34
C ASP A 145 6.80 -14.85 2.22
N GLY A 146 6.79 -15.75 1.25
CA GLY A 146 5.82 -15.71 0.16
C GLY A 146 4.36 -15.85 0.59
N ALA A 147 4.07 -16.61 1.66
CA ALA A 147 2.71 -16.77 2.16
C ALA A 147 2.23 -15.49 2.87
N THR A 148 3.08 -14.87 3.68
CA THR A 148 2.82 -13.56 4.30
C THR A 148 2.61 -12.50 3.23
N HIS A 149 3.50 -12.40 2.23
CA HIS A 149 3.34 -11.44 1.13
C HIS A 149 2.02 -11.63 0.37
N TYR A 150 1.65 -12.88 0.08
CA TYR A 150 0.39 -13.18 -0.58
C TYR A 150 -0.83 -12.71 0.24
N ASN A 151 -0.75 -12.76 1.57
CA ASN A 151 -1.81 -12.22 2.42
C ASN A 151 -1.84 -10.69 2.41
N TYR A 152 -0.68 -10.02 2.34
CA TYR A 152 -0.61 -8.55 2.24
C TYR A 152 -1.19 -7.99 0.95
N GLN A 153 -1.28 -8.80 -0.11
CA GLN A 153 -1.95 -8.39 -1.36
C GLN A 153 -3.46 -8.16 -1.18
N LEU A 154 -4.05 -8.62 -0.07
CA LEU A 154 -5.45 -8.41 0.23
C LEU A 154 -5.58 -7.33 1.32
N PRO A 155 -6.10 -6.13 1.00
CA PRO A 155 -6.29 -5.10 2.02
C PRO A 155 -7.20 -5.62 3.14
N PRO A 156 -7.08 -5.19 4.41
CA PRO A 156 -8.01 -5.59 5.48
C PRO A 156 -9.44 -5.10 5.24
N LYS A 157 -10.43 -5.76 5.85
CA LYS A 157 -11.86 -5.42 5.64
C LYS A 157 -12.21 -4.04 6.20
N SER A 158 -11.56 -3.64 7.29
CA SER A 158 -11.71 -2.31 7.88
C SER A 158 -11.35 -1.18 6.92
N PHE A 159 -10.36 -1.37 6.04
CA PHE A 159 -10.03 -0.38 5.00
C PHE A 159 -11.09 -0.28 3.91
N GLU A 160 -11.70 -1.40 3.51
CA GLU A 160 -12.85 -1.38 2.59
C GLU A 160 -14.04 -0.64 3.22
N ILE A 161 -14.34 -0.92 4.49
CA ILE A 161 -15.43 -0.29 5.23
C ILE A 161 -15.19 1.21 5.36
N SER A 162 -14.00 1.63 5.79
CA SER A 162 -13.66 3.05 5.95
C SER A 162 -13.68 3.78 4.61
N TYR A 163 -13.16 3.17 3.53
CA TYR A 163 -13.25 3.71 2.16
C TYR A 163 -14.70 3.90 1.70
N CYS A 164 -15.59 2.95 2.00
CA CYS A 164 -17.01 3.07 1.65
C CYS A 164 -17.83 3.98 2.58
N ARG A 165 -17.22 4.53 3.64
CA ARG A 165 -17.85 5.52 4.53
C ARG A 165 -17.53 6.95 4.14
N GLN A 166 -16.79 7.16 3.05
CA GLN A 166 -16.42 8.48 2.57
C GLN A 166 -17.66 9.35 2.33
N GLU A 167 -17.50 10.66 2.55
CA GLU A 167 -18.60 11.63 2.36
C GLU A 167 -19.20 11.54 0.96
N GLU A 168 -18.34 11.51 -0.05
CA GLU A 168 -18.70 11.08 -1.40
C GLU A 168 -18.43 9.57 -1.53
N THR A 169 -19.45 8.76 -1.24
CA THR A 169 -19.33 7.30 -1.28
C THR A 169 -18.98 6.82 -2.69
N PRO A 170 -17.86 6.09 -2.89
CA PRO A 170 -17.45 5.61 -4.21
C PRO A 170 -18.46 4.64 -4.84
N ASP A 171 -18.64 4.70 -6.16
CA ASP A 171 -19.64 3.91 -6.90
C ASP A 171 -19.50 2.40 -6.68
N GLU A 172 -18.26 1.90 -6.60
CA GLU A 172 -17.96 0.49 -6.35
C GLU A 172 -18.45 -0.02 -4.98
N CYS A 173 -18.70 0.88 -4.03
CA CYS A 173 -19.25 0.55 -2.72
C CYS A 173 -20.77 0.29 -2.75
N ALA A 174 -21.49 0.91 -3.69
CA ALA A 174 -22.93 0.70 -3.85
C ALA A 174 -23.28 -0.68 -4.43
N MET A 175 -22.32 -1.37 -5.04
CA MET A 175 -22.54 -2.63 -5.72
C MET A 175 -22.53 -3.82 -4.74
N LEU A 176 -23.70 -4.16 -4.19
CA LEU A 176 -23.93 -5.35 -3.37
C LEU A 176 -24.46 -6.57 -4.15
N THR A 177 -24.62 -6.49 -5.47
CA THR A 177 -25.19 -7.57 -6.28
C THR A 177 -24.30 -7.95 -7.46
N THR A 178 -24.12 -9.26 -7.57
CA THR A 178 -23.28 -10.03 -8.50
C THR A 178 -23.64 -9.82 -9.99
N ASP A 179 -22.61 -9.97 -10.83
CA ASP A 179 -22.61 -10.20 -12.30
C ASP A 179 -22.34 -9.05 -13.30
N GLU A 180 -22.43 -7.77 -12.95
CA GLU A 180 -22.17 -6.67 -13.92
C GLU A 180 -20.79 -5.98 -13.79
N PHE A 181 -19.77 -6.70 -13.31
CA PHE A 181 -18.40 -6.16 -13.28
C PHE A 181 -17.71 -6.32 -14.64
N VAL A 182 -18.30 -5.74 -15.70
CA VAL A 182 -17.69 -5.55 -17.03
C VAL A 182 -17.81 -4.07 -17.43
N GLY A 183 -17.58 -3.19 -16.46
CA GLY A 183 -17.33 -1.77 -16.72
C GLY A 183 -15.84 -1.51 -16.55
N VAL A 184 -15.26 -0.70 -17.42
CA VAL A 184 -13.90 -0.16 -17.25
C VAL A 184 -13.93 0.68 -15.98
N VAL A 185 -13.60 0.07 -14.84
CA VAL A 185 -13.25 0.85 -13.65
C VAL A 185 -11.99 1.58 -14.06
N GLU A 186 -12.07 2.90 -14.16
CA GLU A 186 -10.87 3.73 -14.28
C GLU A 186 -9.94 3.28 -13.16
N GLU A 187 -8.73 2.85 -13.51
CA GLU A 187 -7.83 2.21 -12.57
C GLU A 187 -7.36 3.24 -11.54
N ALA A 188 -8.16 3.42 -10.50
CA ALA A 188 -7.86 4.31 -9.40
C ALA A 188 -6.56 3.84 -8.75
N ALA A 189 -5.67 4.79 -8.46
CA ALA A 189 -4.39 4.47 -7.85
C ALA A 189 -4.58 3.68 -6.55
N TYR A 190 -5.65 3.94 -5.78
CA TYR A 190 -6.03 3.18 -4.59
C TYR A 190 -7.50 2.77 -4.68
N ASN A 191 -7.80 1.47 -4.60
CA ASN A 191 -9.18 0.97 -4.53
C ASN A 191 -9.26 -0.37 -3.75
N PRO A 192 -9.46 -0.33 -2.43
CA PRO A 192 -9.44 -1.54 -1.60
C PRO A 192 -10.64 -2.46 -1.87
N VAL A 193 -11.76 -1.92 -2.37
CA VAL A 193 -12.97 -2.68 -2.73
C VAL A 193 -12.69 -3.57 -3.93
N VAL A 194 -12.15 -2.98 -5.00
CA VAL A 194 -11.83 -3.69 -6.25
C VAL A 194 -10.72 -4.70 -6.01
N GLU A 195 -9.66 -4.33 -5.29
CA GLU A 195 -8.56 -5.24 -4.94
C GLU A 195 -9.06 -6.48 -4.20
N ARG A 196 -9.96 -6.30 -3.22
CA ARG A 196 -10.53 -7.43 -2.48
C ARG A 196 -11.40 -8.32 -3.36
N ARG A 197 -12.27 -7.71 -4.16
CA ARG A 197 -13.27 -8.43 -4.98
C ARG A 197 -12.65 -9.17 -6.16
N LEU A 198 -11.66 -8.59 -6.84
CA LEU A 198 -10.93 -9.27 -7.92
C LEU A 198 -10.19 -10.50 -7.39
N ASN A 199 -9.55 -10.39 -6.22
CA ASN A 199 -8.89 -11.53 -5.58
C ASN A 199 -9.87 -12.65 -5.19
N HIS A 200 -11.11 -12.31 -4.79
CA HIS A 200 -12.13 -13.32 -4.52
C HIS A 200 -12.60 -14.05 -5.79
N LYS A 201 -12.81 -13.34 -6.91
CA LYS A 201 -13.19 -13.96 -8.18
C LYS A 201 -12.12 -14.92 -8.71
N VAL A 202 -10.86 -14.52 -8.71
CA VAL A 202 -9.74 -15.37 -9.14
C VAL A 202 -9.63 -16.65 -8.29
N LYS A 203 -9.93 -16.57 -6.99
CA LYS A 203 -9.96 -17.75 -6.11
C LYS A 203 -11.14 -18.68 -6.43
N ALA A 204 -12.32 -18.14 -6.70
CA ALA A 204 -13.50 -18.92 -7.05
C ALA A 204 -13.31 -19.69 -8.37
N ASP A 205 -12.76 -19.05 -9.40
CA ASP A 205 -12.53 -19.67 -10.71
C ASP A 205 -11.47 -20.79 -10.66
N LYS A 206 -10.47 -20.66 -9.79
CA LYS A 206 -9.43 -21.69 -9.58
C LYS A 206 -9.92 -22.92 -8.80
N LEU A 207 -11.03 -22.81 -8.07
CA LEU A 207 -11.65 -23.91 -7.32
C LEU A 207 -12.74 -24.63 -8.13
N ALA A 208 -13.15 -24.06 -9.26
CA ALA A 208 -14.16 -24.61 -10.16
C ALA A 208 -13.58 -25.52 -11.27
N VAL A 209 -12.27 -25.82 -11.22
CA VAL A 209 -11.53 -26.72 -12.12
C VAL A 209 -11.02 -27.92 -11.33
#